data_AF-A0A7J8N424-F1
#
_entry.id   AF-A0A7J8N424-F1
#
_cell.length_a   1.000
_cell.length_b   1.000
_cell.length_c   1.000
_cell.angle_alpha   90.00
_cell.angle_beta   90.00
_cell.angle_gamma   90.00
#
_symmetry.space_group_name_H-M   'P 1'
#
loop_
_entity.id
_entity.type
_entity.pdbx_description
1 polymer ?
#
loop_
_entity_poly.entity_id
_entity_poly.type
_entity_poly.pdbx_seq_one_letter_code
_entity_poly.pdbx_strand_id
1 'polypeptide(L)' 'MEMSVVTPVCYCRNPAKLNTSWSNDNPSMRFLGVKSLGVSFENHVIFFTWFDPPLMPHSQIVLLGLLK' A
#
# COMPACT_ATOMS: atom_id res chain seq x y z
N MET A 1 -10.07 -11.39 18.32
CA MET A 1 -10.26 -12.09 17.04
C MET A 1 -8.98 -11.88 16.26
N GLU A 2 -8.10 -12.88 16.27
CA GLU A 2 -6.87 -12.83 15.49
C GLU A 2 -7.27 -12.82 14.02
N MET A 3 -7.17 -11.67 13.38
CA MET A 3 -7.44 -11.54 11.96
C MET A 3 -6.28 -12.21 11.26
N SER A 4 -6.43 -13.49 10.89
CA SER A 4 -5.45 -14.20 10.08
C SER A 4 -5.30 -13.39 8.80
N VAL A 5 -4.27 -12.56 8.72
CA VAL A 5 -4.02 -11.69 7.56
C VAL A 5 -3.58 -12.62 6.44
N VAL A 6 -4.55 -13.08 5.65
CA VAL A 6 -4.27 -13.78 4.39
C VAL A 6 -3.48 -12.78 3.56
N THR A 7 -2.17 -13.01 3.44
CA THR A 7 -1.32 -12.16 2.62
C THR A 7 -1.70 -12.42 1.17
N PRO A 8 -2.26 -11.44 0.44
CA PRO A 8 -2.68 -11.67 -0.92
C PRO A 8 -1.46 -12.01 -1.76
N VAL A 9 -1.60 -13.08 -2.53
CA VAL A 9 -0.56 -13.57 -3.44
C VAL A 9 -0.83 -12.94 -4.80
N CYS A 10 0.17 -12.27 -5.36
CA CYS A 10 0.09 -11.73 -6.71
C CYS A 10 -0.09 -12.85 -7.75
N TYR A 11 -0.61 -12.55 -8.94
CA TYR A 11 -0.63 -13.47 -10.08
C TYR A 11 0.74 -14.12 -10.36
N CYS A 12 1.83 -13.44 -10.04
CA CYS A 12 3.20 -13.95 -10.15
C CYS A 12 3.58 -14.98 -9.06
N ARG A 13 2.65 -15.39 -8.20
CA ARG A 13 2.87 -16.25 -7.01
C ARG A 13 3.86 -15.73 -5.98
N ASN A 14 4.28 -14.47 -6.13
CA ASN A 14 5.14 -13.80 -5.17
C ASN A 14 4.29 -13.20 -4.04
N PRO A 15 4.73 -13.32 -2.77
CA PRO A 15 4.05 -12.69 -1.65
C PRO A 15 4.09 -11.17 -1.80
N ALA A 16 2.94 -10.52 -1.61
CA ALA A 16 2.87 -9.07 -1.58
C ALA A 16 3.56 -8.54 -0.33
N LYS A 17 4.38 -7.49 -0.51
CA LYS A 17 5.04 -6.80 0.60
C LYS A 17 4.13 -5.70 1.12
N LEU A 18 4.02 -5.60 2.44
CA LEU A 18 3.36 -4.46 3.08
C LEU A 18 4.29 -3.24 2.99
N ASN A 19 3.75 -2.13 2.51
CA ASN A 19 4.44 -0.86 2.33
C ASN A 19 3.58 0.28 2.87
N THR A 20 4.21 1.41 3.14
CA THR A 20 3.54 2.66 3.55
C THR A 20 3.60 3.66 2.41
N SER A 21 2.46 4.28 2.10
CA SER A 21 2.35 5.38 1.15
C SER A 21 2.90 6.67 1.76
N TRP A 22 3.71 7.36 0.97
CA TRP A 22 4.28 8.67 1.29
C TRP A 22 3.70 9.79 0.42
N SER A 23 2.61 9.52 -0.31
CA SER A 23 1.95 10.55 -1.10
C SER A 23 1.12 11.49 -0.23
N ASN A 24 0.96 12.73 -0.67
CA ASN A 24 0.10 13.70 0.01
C ASN A 24 -1.39 13.29 -0.02
N ASP A 25 -1.81 12.53 -1.02
CA ASP A 25 -3.21 12.08 -1.13
C ASP A 25 -3.53 10.93 -0.17
N ASN A 26 -2.54 10.09 0.14
CA ASN A 26 -2.70 8.91 0.98
C ASN A 26 -1.55 8.81 1.99
N PRO A 27 -1.35 9.82 2.85
CA PRO A 27 -0.22 9.84 3.76
C PRO A 27 -0.39 8.73 4.78
N SER A 28 0.68 7.98 5.02
CA SER A 28 0.73 6.92 6.02
C SER A 28 -0.24 5.74 5.79
N MET A 29 -0.96 5.70 4.66
CA MET A 29 -1.81 4.56 4.31
C MET A 29 -0.95 3.37 3.88
N ARG A 30 -1.22 2.19 4.42
CA ARG A 30 -0.52 0.96 4.09
C ARG A 30 -1.15 0.27 2.89
N PHE A 31 -0.31 -0.26 2.02
CA PHE A 31 -0.71 -1.04 0.85
C PHE A 31 0.15 -2.29 0.71
N LEU A 32 -0.40 -3.29 0.06
CA LEU A 32 0.29 -4.52 -0.32
C LEU A 32 0.67 -4.44 -1.80
N GLY A 33 1.95 -4.61 -2.10
CA GLY A 33 2.49 -4.42 -3.44
C GLY A 33 3.53 -5.47 -3.85
N VAL A 34 3.55 -5.83 -5.13
CA VAL A 34 4.62 -6.63 -5.75
C VAL A 34 5.21 -5.88 -6.95
N LYS A 35 6.54 -5.70 -6.96
CA LYS A 35 7.27 -5.16 -8.11
C LYS A 35 7.55 -6.26 -9.14
N SER A 36 7.56 -5.91 -10.43
CA SER A 36 8.07 -6.84 -11.45
C SER A 36 9.53 -7.16 -11.18
N LEU A 37 9.88 -8.45 -11.24
CA LEU A 37 11.26 -8.91 -11.25
C LEU A 37 11.62 -9.17 -12.72
N GLY A 38 12.59 -8.42 -13.26
CA GLY A 38 13.23 -8.77 -14.54
C GLY A 38 12.73 -8.06 -15.80
N VAL A 39 11.90 -7.02 -15.69
CA VAL A 39 11.64 -6.12 -16.83
C VAL A 39 12.26 -4.77 -16.52
N SER A 40 13.13 -4.28 -17.40
CA SER A 40 13.88 -3.02 -17.30
C SER A 40 12.97 -1.77 -17.32
N PHE A 41 12.05 -1.67 -16.37
CA PHE A 41 11.25 -0.49 -16.06
C PHE A 41 11.09 -0.50 -14.53
N GLU A 42 11.98 0.21 -13.84
CA GLU A 42 12.27 0.11 -12.40
C GLU A 42 11.08 0.27 -11.43
N ASN A 43 9.86 0.53 -11.90
CA ASN A 43 8.74 0.93 -11.03
C ASN A 43 7.35 0.36 -11.41
N HIS A 44 7.25 -0.69 -12.22
CA HIS A 44 5.93 -1.30 -12.46
C HIS A 44 5.51 -2.21 -11.30
N VAL A 45 4.49 -1.78 -10.56
CA VAL A 45 3.79 -2.57 -9.55
C VAL A 45 2.77 -3.45 -10.27
N ILE A 46 2.96 -4.78 -10.25
CA ILE A 46 2.07 -5.73 -10.94
C ILE A 46 0.80 -6.02 -10.11
N PHE A 47 0.90 -5.84 -8.80
CA PHE A 47 -0.20 -6.06 -7.88
C PHE A 47 -0.22 -4.96 -6.84
N PHE A 48 -1.39 -4.36 -6.62
CA PHE A 48 -1.62 -3.31 -5.62
C PHE A 48 -2.98 -3.51 -4.96
N THR A 49 -3.02 -3.46 -3.64
CA THR A 49 -4.27 -3.35 -2.87
C THR A 49 -4.04 -2.59 -1.57
N TRP A 50 -5.02 -1.80 -1.15
CA TRP A 50 -4.96 -1.08 0.12
C TRP A 50 -5.13 -2.05 1.30
N PHE A 51 -4.25 -1.96 2.28
CA PHE A 51 -4.37 -2.70 3.53
C PHE A 51 -5.29 -1.95 4.50
N ASP A 52 -5.09 -0.64 4.60
CA ASP A 52 -5.94 0.22 5.42
C ASP A 52 -7.24 0.56 4.68
N PRO A 53 -8.37 0.73 5.40
CA PRO A 53 -9.59 1.25 4.80
C PRO A 53 -9.36 2.69 4.30
N PRO A 54 -10.20 3.18 3.36
CA PRO A 54 -10.15 4.57 2.92
C PRO A 54 -10.20 5.53 4.11
N LEU A 55 -9.27 6.48 4.14
CA LEU A 55 -9.32 7.55 5.13
C LEU A 55 -10.52 8.46 4.86
N MET A 56 -11.18 8.92 5.93
CA MET A 56 -12.14 10.01 5.80
C MET A 56 -11.39 11.30 5.40
N PRO A 57 -11.99 12.16 4.55
CA PRO A 57 -11.34 13.40 4.10
C PRO A 57 -10.84 14.29 5.26
N HIS A 58 -11.60 14.35 6.36
CA HIS A 58 -11.21 15.08 7.56
C HIS A 58 -9.92 14.53 8.19
N SER A 59 -9.78 13.20 8.26
CA SER A 59 -8.58 12.54 8.80
C SER A 59 -7.35 12.81 7.95
N GLN A 60 -7.49 12.91 6.61
CA GLN A 60 -6.39 13.26 5.72
C GLN A 60 -5.85 14.67 6.02
N ILE A 61 -6.74 15.67 6.19
CA ILE A 61 -6.35 17.05 6.49
C ILE A 61 -5.58 17.12 7.82
N VAL A 62 -6.09 16.44 8.85
CA VAL A 62 -5.42 16.40 10.17
C VAL A 62 -4.05 15.73 10.07
N LEU A 63 -3.95 14.57 9.41
CA LEU A 63 -2.68 13.86 9.22
C LEU A 63 -1.65 14.72 8.47
N LEU A 64 -2.04 15.38 7.38
CA LEU A 64 -1.17 16.27 6.63
C LEU A 64 -0.72 17.49 7.45
N GLY A 65 -1.59 18.01 8.33
CA GLY A 65 -1.25 19.09 9.25
C GLY A 65 -0.21 18.70 10.31
N LEU A 66 -0.19 17.43 10.72
CA LEU A 66 0.75 16.91 11.72
C LEU A 66 2.14 16.55 11.15
N LEU A 67 2.24 16.39 9.82
CA LEU A 67 3.49 16.07 9.14
C LEU A 67 4.33 17.33 8.80
N LYS A 68 3.87 18.52 9.21
CA LYS A 68 4.58 19.81 9.08
C LYS A 68 5.19 20.22 10.41
#